data_AF-A0A538NLQ6-F1
#
_entry.id   AF-A0A538NLQ6-F1
#
_cell.length_a   1.000
_cell.length_b   1.000
_cell.length_c   1.000
_cell.angle_alpha   90.00
_cell.angle_beta   90.00
_cell.angle_gamma   90.00
#
_symmetry.space_group_name_H-M   'P 1'
#
loop_
_entity.id
_entity.type
_entity.pdbx_description
1 polymer ?
#
loop_
_entity_poly.entity_id
_entity_poly.type
_entity_poly.pdbx_seq_one_letter_code
_entity_poly.pdbx_strand_id
1 'polypeptide(L)'
;MKRNLDTVRKLLVLIEAQPAGQPLTTFSGSFKNTPIEVVEHLELMINAGLIEGEAQTDAEAEGGGIFVISKLTWVGHDFLNAARSDNVWNATKRRIGKAGSWTFGLVLEVLKEEAKRHLG
;
A
#
# COMPACT_ATOMS: atom_id res chain seq x y z
N MET A 1 -9.12 11.61 1.26
CA MET A 1 -9.23 10.93 2.59
C MET A 1 -7.98 11.07 3.48
N LYS A 2 -7.96 10.52 4.72
CA LYS A 2 -6.72 10.34 5.51
C LYS A 2 -6.03 9.01 5.14
N ARG A 3 -4.78 9.08 4.70
CA ARG A 3 -3.97 7.90 4.31
C ARG A 3 -3.81 6.89 5.46
N ASN A 4 -3.90 5.60 5.14
CA ASN A 4 -3.78 4.48 6.08
C ASN A 4 -2.72 3.47 5.61
N LEU A 5 -1.62 3.38 6.37
CA LEU A 5 -0.50 2.50 6.06
C LEU A 5 -0.84 1.01 6.16
N ASP A 6 -1.76 0.62 7.05
CA ASP A 6 -2.19 -0.79 7.15
C ASP A 6 -3.00 -1.18 5.89
N THR A 7 -3.77 -0.25 5.33
CA THR A 7 -4.47 -0.43 4.06
C THR A 7 -3.49 -0.56 2.90
N VAL A 8 -2.46 0.30 2.82
CA VAL A 8 -1.40 0.19 1.81
C VAL A 8 -0.72 -1.17 1.88
N ARG A 9 -0.27 -1.61 3.07
CA ARG A 9 0.36 -2.94 3.25
C ARG A 9 -0.58 -4.06 2.80
N LYS A 10 -1.86 -4.00 3.16
CA LYS A 10 -2.86 -5.01 2.78
C LYS A 10 -3.08 -5.06 1.26
N LEU A 11 -3.20 -3.91 0.60
CA LEU A 11 -3.37 -3.84 -0.86
C LEU A 11 -2.15 -4.42 -1.58
N LEU A 12 -0.93 -4.10 -1.13
CA LEU A 12 0.29 -4.67 -1.71
C LEU A 12 0.32 -6.20 -1.62
N VAL A 13 -0.10 -6.79 -0.49
CA VAL A 13 -0.22 -8.25 -0.34
C VAL A 13 -1.21 -8.83 -1.35
N LEU A 14 -2.37 -8.19 -1.53
CA LEU A 14 -3.40 -8.67 -2.45
C LEU A 14 -2.98 -8.58 -3.92
N ILE A 15 -2.20 -7.55 -4.27
CA ILE A 15 -1.67 -7.35 -5.62
C ILE A 15 -0.54 -8.36 -5.90
N GLU A 16 0.36 -8.59 -4.93
CA GLU A 16 1.45 -9.57 -5.07
C GLU A 16 0.92 -11.01 -5.27
N ALA A 17 -0.25 -11.33 -4.70
CA ALA A 17 -0.86 -12.65 -4.83
C ALA A 17 -1.42 -12.93 -6.24
N GLN A 18 -1.50 -11.93 -7.12
CA GLN A 18 -2.00 -12.13 -8.47
C GLN A 18 -0.99 -12.86 -9.36
N PRO A 19 -1.44 -13.78 -10.23
CA PRO A 19 -0.57 -14.37 -11.25
C PRO A 19 0.05 -13.30 -12.15
N ALA A 20 1.31 -13.50 -12.53
CA ALA A 20 1.99 -12.58 -13.44
C ALA A 20 1.22 -12.40 -14.76
N GLY A 21 1.02 -11.14 -15.16
CA GLY A 21 0.31 -10.79 -16.40
C GLY A 21 -1.21 -10.77 -16.29
N GLN A 22 -1.79 -11.05 -15.11
CA GLN A 22 -3.23 -10.93 -14.87
C GLN A 22 -3.52 -9.64 -14.09
N PRO A 23 -4.22 -8.65 -14.70
CA PRO A 23 -4.53 -7.41 -14.01
C PRO A 23 -5.60 -7.63 -12.94
N LEU A 24 -5.46 -6.90 -11.84
CA LEU A 24 -6.43 -6.86 -10.76
C LEU A 24 -7.43 -5.73 -10.98
N THR A 25 -8.71 -6.08 -11.14
CA THR A 25 -9.80 -5.13 -11.37
C THR A 25 -10.86 -5.14 -10.28
N THR A 26 -10.76 -6.08 -9.33
CA THR A 26 -11.65 -6.17 -8.17
C THR A 26 -10.85 -6.60 -6.94
N PHE A 27 -11.29 -6.21 -5.74
CA PHE A 27 -10.75 -6.74 -4.48
C PHE A 27 -11.82 -7.53 -3.76
N SER A 28 -11.49 -8.77 -3.39
CA SER A 28 -12.24 -9.54 -2.42
C SER A 28 -11.57 -9.40 -1.04
N GLY A 29 -12.25 -8.80 -0.07
CA GLY A 29 -11.76 -8.72 1.31
C GLY A 29 -12.37 -7.57 2.13
N SER A 30 -12.26 -7.67 3.45
CA SER A 30 -12.74 -6.62 4.36
C SER A 30 -11.70 -5.51 4.53
N PHE A 31 -12.01 -4.29 4.09
CA PHE A 31 -11.20 -3.12 4.39
C PHE A 31 -11.85 -2.30 5.51
N LYS A 32 -11.04 -1.61 6.30
CA LYS A 32 -11.57 -0.59 7.23
C LYS A 32 -12.05 0.65 6.49
N ASN A 33 -11.56 0.83 5.27
CA ASN A 33 -11.87 1.94 4.39
C ASN A 33 -13.13 1.65 3.59
N THR A 34 -13.83 2.71 3.21
CA THR A 34 -14.94 2.61 2.25
C THR A 34 -14.40 2.22 0.86
N PRO A 35 -15.25 1.74 -0.07
CA PRO A 35 -14.80 1.39 -1.41
C PRO A 35 -14.08 2.54 -2.13
N ILE A 36 -14.63 3.76 -2.10
CA ILE A 36 -14.01 4.94 -2.71
C ILE A 36 -12.65 5.28 -2.09
N GLU A 37 -12.53 5.11 -0.77
CA GLU A 37 -11.27 5.30 -0.06
C GLU A 37 -10.22 4.24 -0.43
N VAL A 38 -10.64 3.02 -0.78
CA VAL A 38 -9.71 2.00 -1.29
C VAL A 38 -9.20 2.40 -2.67
N VAL A 39 -10.07 2.89 -3.57
CA VAL A 39 -9.66 3.37 -4.89
C VAL A 39 -8.72 4.58 -4.79
N GLU A 40 -9.01 5.55 -3.90
CA GLU A 40 -8.13 6.69 -3.65
C GLU A 40 -6.73 6.25 -3.15
N HIS A 41 -6.64 5.17 -2.36
CA HIS A 41 -5.34 4.61 -1.97
C HIS A 41 -4.58 4.02 -3.16
N LEU A 42 -5.26 3.37 -4.11
CA LEU A 42 -4.62 2.84 -5.31
C LEU A 42 -4.05 3.97 -6.16
N GLU A 43 -4.80 5.06 -6.36
CA GLU A 43 -4.31 6.26 -7.05
C GLU A 43 -3.03 6.78 -6.40
N LEU A 44 -3.02 6.91 -5.07
CA LEU A 44 -1.84 7.34 -4.33
C LEU A 44 -0.65 6.37 -4.45
N MET A 45 -0.91 5.06 -4.48
CA MET A 45 0.12 4.04 -4.61
C MET A 45 0.72 4.01 -6.02
N ILE A 46 -0.09 4.26 -7.06
CA ILE A 46 0.36 4.44 -8.45
C ILE A 46 1.27 5.68 -8.51
N ASN A 47 0.81 6.82 -7.98
CA ASN A 47 1.58 8.06 -7.95
C ASN A 47 2.89 7.96 -7.14
N ALA A 48 2.91 7.13 -6.10
CA ALA A 48 4.11 6.84 -5.31
C ALA A 48 5.06 5.82 -5.98
N GLY A 49 4.67 5.25 -7.13
CA GLY A 49 5.45 4.24 -7.83
C GLY A 49 5.55 2.91 -7.09
N LEU A 50 4.60 2.58 -6.20
CA LEU A 50 4.53 1.28 -5.53
C LEU A 50 3.92 0.20 -6.43
N ILE A 51 2.97 0.59 -7.27
CA ILE A 51 2.21 -0.29 -8.16
C ILE A 51 2.10 0.34 -9.54
N GLU A 52 1.92 -0.49 -10.56
CA GLU A 52 1.69 -0.07 -11.94
C GLU A 52 0.24 -0.37 -12.31
N GLY A 53 -0.47 0.61 -12.88
CA GLY A 53 -1.87 0.49 -13.23
C GLY A 53 -2.56 1.85 -13.32
N GLU A 54 -3.88 1.81 -13.41
CA GLU A 54 -4.75 2.98 -13.44
C GLU A 54 -5.84 2.81 -12.38
N ALA A 55 -6.23 3.91 -11.74
CA ALA A 55 -7.33 3.97 -10.80
C ALA A 55 -7.99 5.34 -10.92
N GLN A 56 -9.31 5.37 -10.78
CA GLN A 56 -10.10 6.58 -10.79
C GLN A 56 -11.26 6.43 -9.80
N THR A 57 -11.30 7.30 -8.80
CA THR A 57 -12.43 7.41 -7.87
C THR A 57 -13.70 7.92 -8.55
N ASP A 58 -14.84 7.39 -8.14
CA ASP A 58 -16.17 7.82 -8.58
C ASP A 58 -17.16 7.69 -7.42
N ALA A 59 -17.77 8.81 -7.02
CA ALA A 59 -18.71 8.86 -5.90
C ALA A 59 -20.10 8.31 -6.24
N GLU A 60 -20.45 8.22 -7.53
CA GLU A 60 -21.72 7.67 -7.99
C GLU A 60 -21.64 6.15 -8.21
N ALA A 61 -20.42 5.60 -8.31
CA ALA A 61 -20.19 4.17 -8.45
C ALA A 61 -20.31 3.44 -7.11
N GLU A 62 -21.06 2.34 -7.06
CA GLU A 62 -21.22 1.50 -5.86
C GLU A 62 -19.86 0.98 -5.33
N GLY A 63 -18.93 0.68 -6.23
CA GLY A 63 -17.56 0.26 -5.91
C GLY A 63 -16.60 1.40 -5.55
N GLY A 64 -17.07 2.66 -5.58
CA GLY A 64 -16.27 3.85 -5.30
C GLY A 64 -15.31 4.27 -6.41
N GLY A 65 -15.38 3.65 -7.59
CA GLY A 65 -14.51 3.95 -8.73
C GLY A 65 -14.20 2.73 -9.60
N ILE A 66 -13.29 2.94 -10.54
CA ILE A 66 -12.73 1.91 -11.43
C ILE A 66 -11.21 1.82 -11.23
N PHE A 67 -10.64 0.62 -11.39
CA PHE A 67 -9.20 0.44 -11.38
C PHE A 67 -8.77 -0.80 -12.17
N VAL A 68 -7.54 -0.76 -12.66
CA VAL A 68 -6.85 -1.88 -13.31
C VAL A 68 -5.40 -1.84 -12.84
N ILE A 69 -5.04 -2.73 -11.91
CA ILE A 69 -3.68 -2.83 -11.39
C ILE A 69 -2.94 -3.96 -12.08
N SER A 70 -1.84 -3.64 -12.74
CA SER A 70 -1.06 -4.60 -13.53
C SER A 70 -0.10 -5.43 -12.67
N LYS A 71 0.64 -4.79 -11.75
CA LYS A 71 1.68 -5.44 -10.92
C LYS A 71 2.21 -4.51 -9.82
N LEU A 72 2.98 -5.08 -8.90
CA LEU A 72 3.90 -4.31 -8.06
C LEU A 72 5.08 -3.79 -8.88
N THR A 73 5.58 -2.61 -8.53
CA THR A 73 6.90 -2.16 -9.01
C THR A 73 8.01 -2.77 -8.15
N TRP A 74 9.28 -2.55 -8.53
CA TRP A 74 10.41 -2.92 -7.69
C TRP A 74 10.37 -2.25 -6.32
N VAL A 75 10.01 -0.96 -6.27
CA VAL A 75 9.83 -0.21 -5.01
C VAL A 75 8.67 -0.79 -4.19
N GLY A 76 7.60 -1.24 -4.85
CA GLY A 76 6.50 -1.98 -4.23
C GLY A 76 6.94 -3.26 -3.55
N HIS A 77 7.74 -4.07 -4.25
CA HIS A 77 8.31 -5.30 -3.70
C HIS A 77 9.24 -5.01 -2.51
N ASP A 78 10.13 -4.02 -2.62
CA ASP A 78 11.04 -3.65 -1.52
C ASP A 78 10.26 -3.19 -0.28
N PHE A 79 9.25 -2.32 -0.48
CA PHE A 79 8.38 -1.87 0.60
C PHE A 79 7.66 -3.06 1.25
N LEU A 80 7.02 -3.91 0.45
CA LEU A 80 6.23 -5.03 0.96
C LEU A 80 7.11 -6.04 1.69
N ASN A 81 8.30 -6.34 1.17
CA ASN A 81 9.24 -7.26 1.79
C ASN A 81 9.67 -6.78 3.18
N ALA A 82 10.02 -5.49 3.31
CA ALA A 82 10.34 -4.90 4.61
C ALA A 82 9.12 -4.88 5.55
N ALA A 83 7.94 -4.50 5.02
CA ALA A 83 6.72 -4.40 5.79
C ALA A 83 6.11 -5.76 6.17
N ARG A 84 6.53 -6.88 5.56
CA ARG A 84 5.97 -8.22 5.80
C ARG A 84 6.22 -8.72 7.22
N SER A 85 7.37 -8.38 7.80
CA SER A 85 7.69 -8.73 9.19
C SER A 85 6.86 -7.86 10.14
N ASP A 86 6.03 -8.49 10.98
CA ASP A 86 5.23 -7.74 11.96
C ASP A 86 6.11 -7.01 12.99
N ASN A 87 7.30 -7.52 13.27
CA ASN A 87 8.27 -6.83 14.13
C ASN A 87 8.74 -5.52 13.50
N VAL A 88 9.18 -5.57 12.23
CA VAL A 88 9.61 -4.39 11.45
C VAL A 88 8.44 -3.41 11.27
N TRP A 89 7.25 -3.94 10.94
CA TRP A 89 6.06 -3.13 10.71
C TRP A 89 5.61 -2.38 11.96
N ASN A 90 5.52 -3.08 13.10
CA ASN A 90 5.10 -2.47 14.36
C ASN A 90 6.15 -1.47 14.88
N ALA A 91 7.45 -1.75 14.69
CA ALA A 91 8.52 -0.80 15.01
C ALA A 91 8.42 0.48 14.15
N THR A 92 8.20 0.30 12.85
CA THR A 92 7.99 1.40 11.89
C THR A 92 6.80 2.26 12.30
N LYS A 93 5.62 1.65 12.50
CA LYS A 93 4.41 2.38 12.93
C LYS A 93 4.61 3.14 14.23
N ARG A 94 5.32 2.56 15.21
CA ARG A 94 5.65 3.24 16.47
C ARG A 94 6.55 4.45 16.26
N ARG A 95 7.58 4.37 15.42
CA ARG A 95 8.48 5.49 15.13
C ARG A 95 7.76 6.62 14.40
N ILE A 96 6.99 6.26 13.38
CA ILE A 96 6.25 7.23 12.57
C ILE A 96 5.12 7.88 13.37
N GLY A 97 4.43 7.11 14.22
CA GLY A 97 3.38 7.63 15.09
C GLY A 97 3.88 8.69 16.08
N LYS A 98 5.13 8.61 16.53
CA LYS A 98 5.75 9.64 17.41
C LYS A 98 5.98 10.98 16.70
N ALA A 99 6.11 10.99 15.37
CA ALA A 99 6.36 12.21 14.61
C ALA A 99 5.09 13.06 14.39
N GLY A 100 3.90 12.54 14.69
CA GLY A 100 2.60 13.22 14.54
C GLY A 100 2.14 13.39 13.09
N SER A 101 3.06 13.45 12.13
CA SER A 101 2.81 13.47 10.68
C SER A 101 3.86 12.64 9.95
N TRP A 102 3.58 12.25 8.71
CA TRP A 102 4.51 11.45 7.91
C TRP A 102 4.37 11.68 6.42
N THR A 103 5.50 11.62 5.73
CA THR A 103 5.57 11.55 4.27
C THR A 103 5.80 10.11 3.84
N PHE A 104 5.42 9.75 2.62
CA PHE A 104 5.66 8.39 2.13
C PHE A 104 7.17 8.07 2.08
N GLY A 105 8.00 9.04 1.67
CA GLY A 105 9.47 8.90 1.69
C GLY A 105 10.01 8.56 3.08
N LEU A 106 9.53 9.25 4.12
CA LEU A 106 9.92 8.97 5.50
C LEU A 106 9.51 7.54 5.93
N VAL A 107 8.32 7.07 5.53
CA VAL A 107 7.88 5.71 5.82
C VAL A 107 8.84 4.69 5.19
N LEU A 108 9.21 4.91 3.92
CA LEU A 108 10.12 4.03 3.20
C LEU A 108 11.52 4.01 3.83
N GLU A 109 12.02 5.17 4.26
CA GLU A 109 13.31 5.28 4.97
C GLU A 109 13.28 4.52 6.30
N VAL A 110 12.25 4.71 7.12
CA VAL A 110 12.13 4.02 8.41
C VAL A 110 12.00 2.51 8.21
N LEU A 111 11.24 2.05 7.22
CA LEU A 111 11.16 0.62 6.88
C LEU A 111 12.53 0.04 6.54
N LYS A 112 13.32 0.73 5.72
CA LYS A 112 14.69 0.31 5.37
C LYS A 112 15.58 0.24 6.60
N GLU A 113 15.50 1.22 7.49
CA GLU A 113 16.29 1.22 8.74
C GLU A 113 15.89 0.09 9.68
N GLU A 114 14.60 -0.13 9.91
CA GLU A 114 14.13 -1.21 10.77
C GLU A 114 14.50 -2.57 10.16
N ALA A 115 14.33 -2.77 8.84
CA ALA A 115 14.75 -3.99 8.17
C ALA A 115 16.27 -4.24 8.35
N LYS A 116 17.11 -3.20 8.21
CA LYS A 116 18.56 -3.29 8.45
C LYS A 116 18.90 -3.74 9.87
N ARG A 117 18.23 -3.21 10.89
CA ARG A 117 18.48 -3.60 12.29
C ARG A 117 18.18 -5.09 12.56
N HIS A 118 17.34 -5.71 11.76
CA HIS A 118 17.02 -7.12 11.86
C HIS A 118 17.91 -8.04 11.00
N LEU A 119 18.78 -7.46 10.15
CA LEU A 119 19.75 -8.21 9.34
C LEU A 119 21.05 -8.52 10.09
N GLY A 120 21.31 -7.89 11.24
CA GLY A 120 22.52 -8.05 12.04
C GLY A 120 23.07 -6.72 12.52
#